data_AF-A0AAI8QHH8-F1
#
_entry.id   AF-A0AAI8QHH8-F1
#
_cell.length_a   1.000
_cell.length_b   1.000
_cell.length_c   1.000
_cell.angle_alpha   90.00
_cell.angle_beta   90.00
_cell.angle_gamma   90.00
#
_symmetry.space_group_name_H-M   'P 1'
#
loop_
_entity.id
_entity.type
_entity.pdbx_description
1 polymer ?
#
loop_
_entity_poly.entity_id
_entity_poly.type
_entity_poly.pdbx_seq_one_letter_code
_entity_poly.pdbx_strand_id
1 'polypeptide(L)'
;MKYFILIFISLITLVIITSCGLIHTTKGAPTKEQKELMEKYGGIYVFDKKLRDEIIQREKEREEYRGKYLGEYIQVGNETHFVDFTYLNNKFPQILSNGYKYSDGLGYYEKEYEPYYQKIKEYMGEEIFKELKPDIILTSFYRIKEKDKEKHIPITFLVEFTWTITTYGLYGDEGAGFRFTETRKTGMGGDNIFYLENGKFIKSNEKRKDMK
;
A
#
# COMPACT_ATOMS: atom_id res chain seq x y z
N MET A 1 3.37 36.93 -46.29
CA MET A 1 2.24 36.04 -45.93
C MET A 1 2.67 34.59 -45.67
N LYS A 2 3.34 33.90 -46.61
CA LYS A 2 3.78 32.49 -46.42
C LYS A 2 4.66 32.25 -45.18
N TYR A 3 5.67 33.09 -44.95
CA TYR A 3 6.55 32.97 -43.78
C TYR A 3 5.85 33.26 -42.45
N PHE A 4 4.88 34.18 -42.46
CA PHE A 4 4.08 34.51 -41.27
C PHE A 4 3.22 33.33 -40.84
N ILE A 5 2.61 32.62 -41.79
CA ILE A 5 1.82 31.41 -41.52
C ILE A 5 2.70 30.30 -40.93
N LEU A 6 3.91 30.09 -41.47
CA LEU A 6 4.84 29.06 -40.96
C LEU A 6 5.33 29.35 -39.54
N ILE A 7 5.67 30.61 -39.24
CA ILE A 7 6.07 31.04 -37.89
C ILE A 7 4.91 30.89 -36.91
N PHE A 8 3.69 31.25 -37.34
CA PHE A 8 2.49 31.12 -36.51
C PHE A 8 2.17 29.64 -36.19
N ILE A 9 2.30 28.75 -37.18
CA ILE A 9 2.16 27.31 -36.98
C ILE A 9 3.23 26.80 -36.01
N SER A 10 4.51 27.13 -36.20
CA SER A 10 5.56 26.62 -35.31
C SER A 10 5.40 27.11 -33.86
N LEU A 11 4.94 28.34 -33.66
CA LEU A 11 4.64 28.90 -32.34
C LEU A 11 3.49 28.15 -31.66
N ILE A 12 2.40 27.86 -32.40
CA ILE A 12 1.29 27.03 -31.90
C ILE A 12 1.79 25.63 -31.54
N THR A 13 2.62 25.02 -32.39
CA THR A 13 3.18 23.69 -32.09
C THR A 13 4.05 23.74 -30.84
N LEU A 14 4.85 24.78 -30.63
CA LEU A 14 5.67 24.95 -29.42
C LEU A 14 4.81 25.11 -28.15
N VAL A 15 3.70 25.85 -28.22
CA VAL A 15 2.73 25.99 -27.12
C VAL A 15 2.02 24.66 -26.83
N ILE A 16 1.67 23.90 -27.86
CA ILE A 16 1.06 22.56 -27.69
C ILE A 16 2.09 21.58 -27.08
N ILE A 17 3.34 21.58 -27.56
CA ILE A 17 4.41 20.72 -27.04
C ILE A 17 4.75 21.07 -25.58
N THR A 18 4.79 22.37 -25.22
CA THR A 18 5.04 22.81 -23.83
C THR A 18 3.86 22.57 -22.90
N SER A 19 2.64 22.42 -23.42
CA SER A 19 1.44 22.06 -22.64
C SER A 19 1.12 20.56 -22.60
N CYS A 20 1.86 19.71 -23.33
CA CYS A 20 1.76 18.23 -23.29
C CYS A 20 2.02 17.59 -21.91
N GLY A 21 2.33 18.39 -20.87
CA GLY A 21 2.39 17.93 -19.47
C GLY A 21 1.25 18.43 -18.57
N LEU A 22 0.36 19.30 -19.04
CA LEU A 22 -0.63 19.97 -18.21
C LEU A 22 -2.04 19.37 -18.28
N ILE A 23 -2.38 18.66 -19.37
CA ILE A 23 -3.71 18.08 -19.56
C ILE A 23 -3.75 16.72 -18.87
N HIS A 24 -4.38 16.68 -17.71
CA HIS A 24 -4.68 15.47 -16.97
C HIS A 24 -6.13 15.48 -16.52
N THR A 25 -6.74 14.30 -16.49
CA THR A 25 -8.05 14.12 -15.88
C THR A 25 -7.89 13.36 -14.57
N THR A 26 -8.69 13.76 -13.59
CA THR A 26 -8.72 13.17 -12.26
C THR A 26 -10.06 12.50 -12.04
N LYS A 27 -10.42 11.58 -12.95
CA LYS A 27 -11.71 10.89 -12.87
C LYS A 27 -11.81 10.15 -11.53
N GLY A 28 -12.81 10.52 -10.74
CA GLY A 28 -13.02 9.96 -9.40
C GLY A 28 -12.08 10.51 -8.32
N ALA A 29 -11.38 11.63 -8.56
CA ALA A 29 -10.60 12.27 -7.51
C ALA A 29 -11.48 12.71 -6.33
N PRO A 30 -10.93 12.63 -5.11
CA PRO A 30 -11.71 12.89 -3.91
C PRO A 30 -12.09 14.37 -3.82
N THR A 31 -13.33 14.62 -3.41
CA THR A 31 -13.80 15.96 -3.01
C THR A 31 -13.05 16.45 -1.77
N LYS A 32 -13.18 17.73 -1.43
CA LYS A 32 -12.60 18.26 -0.19
C LYS A 32 -13.11 17.51 1.04
N GLU A 33 -14.41 17.22 1.08
CA GLU A 33 -15.04 16.46 2.16
C GLU A 33 -14.49 15.02 2.24
N GLN A 34 -14.36 14.33 1.10
CA GLN A 34 -13.78 12.99 1.07
C GLN A 34 -12.32 12.97 1.55
N LYS A 35 -11.53 14.02 1.24
CA LYS A 35 -10.17 14.16 1.77
C LYS A 35 -10.16 14.33 3.29
N GLU A 36 -11.01 15.21 3.83
CA GLU A 36 -11.12 15.44 5.28
C GLU A 36 -11.59 14.17 6.02
N LEU A 37 -12.55 13.44 5.43
CA LEU A 37 -12.98 12.15 5.97
C LEU A 37 -11.87 11.10 5.92
N MET A 38 -11.07 11.05 4.86
CA MET A 38 -9.93 10.13 4.74
C MET A 38 -8.79 10.49 5.70
N GLU A 39 -8.55 11.77 5.97
CA GLU A 39 -7.61 12.20 7.01
C GLU A 39 -8.08 11.78 8.42
N LYS A 40 -9.39 11.67 8.64
CA LYS A 40 -9.96 11.26 9.92
C LYS A 40 -10.01 9.74 10.09
N TYR A 41 -10.42 9.00 9.06
CA TYR A 41 -10.76 7.57 9.13
C TYR A 41 -9.86 6.67 8.28
N GLY A 42 -9.09 7.22 7.34
CA GLY A 42 -8.07 6.48 6.60
C GLY A 42 -6.91 6.12 7.51
N GLY A 43 -6.41 4.90 7.36
CA GLY A 43 -5.24 4.43 8.09
C GLY A 43 -5.14 2.92 8.17
N ILE A 44 -4.27 2.46 9.06
CA ILE A 44 -4.14 1.04 9.39
C ILE A 44 -5.10 0.70 10.53
N TYR A 45 -5.94 -0.30 10.32
CA TYR A 45 -6.84 -0.88 11.30
C TYR A 45 -6.22 -2.18 11.81
N VAL A 46 -5.92 -2.23 13.10
CA VAL A 46 -5.20 -3.32 13.78
C VAL A 46 -6.18 -4.12 14.63
N PHE A 47 -6.37 -5.39 14.27
CA PHE A 47 -7.25 -6.31 14.99
C PHE A 47 -6.56 -7.02 16.15
N ASP A 48 -5.23 -7.23 16.06
CA ASP A 48 -4.41 -7.74 17.16
C ASP A 48 -3.15 -6.90 17.32
N LYS A 49 -3.13 -6.06 18.37
CA LYS A 49 -2.00 -5.18 18.66
C LYS A 49 -0.72 -5.97 18.96
N LYS A 50 -0.82 -7.04 19.74
CA LYS A 50 0.35 -7.81 20.19
C LYS A 50 1.05 -8.47 19.02
N LEU A 51 0.28 -9.13 18.15
CA LEU A 51 0.84 -9.77 16.96
C LEU A 51 1.40 -8.75 15.97
N ARG A 52 0.72 -7.60 15.82
CA ARG A 52 1.19 -6.51 14.96
C ARG A 52 2.53 -5.93 15.43
N ASP A 53 2.69 -5.69 16.73
CA ASP A 53 3.94 -5.16 17.28
C ASP A 53 5.07 -6.21 17.20
N GLU A 54 4.73 -7.49 17.37
CA GLU A 54 5.66 -8.60 17.14
C GLU A 54 6.17 -8.67 15.69
N ILE A 55 5.28 -8.53 14.71
CA ILE A 55 5.64 -8.49 13.28
C ILE A 55 6.62 -7.34 13.03
N ILE A 56 6.32 -6.14 13.51
CA ILE A 56 7.16 -4.96 13.26
C ILE A 56 8.55 -5.11 13.84
N GLN A 57 8.66 -5.64 15.07
CA GLN A 57 9.96 -5.86 15.68
C GLN A 57 10.78 -6.87 14.85
N ARG A 58 10.15 -7.98 14.43
CA ARG A 58 10.81 -9.00 13.61
C ARG A 58 11.24 -8.49 12.24
N GLU A 59 10.36 -7.79 11.53
CA GLU A 59 10.68 -7.23 10.22
C GLU A 59 11.77 -6.17 10.34
N LYS A 60 11.78 -5.35 11.41
CA LYS A 60 12.86 -4.40 11.67
C LYS A 60 14.23 -5.10 11.83
N GLU A 61 14.30 -6.15 12.66
CA GLU A 61 15.53 -6.92 12.86
C GLU A 61 16.00 -7.60 11.56
N ARG A 62 15.04 -8.16 10.81
CA ARG A 62 15.29 -8.81 9.53
C ARG A 62 15.78 -7.83 8.47
N GLU A 63 15.19 -6.64 8.39
CA GLU A 63 15.57 -5.57 7.47
C GLU A 63 16.93 -4.97 7.80
N GLU A 64 17.22 -4.74 9.08
CA GLU A 64 18.53 -4.26 9.54
C GLU A 64 19.64 -5.24 9.13
N TYR A 65 19.42 -6.54 9.37
CA TYR A 65 20.36 -7.57 8.97
C TYR A 65 20.49 -7.68 7.46
N ARG A 66 19.37 -7.65 6.73
CA ARG A 66 19.34 -7.68 5.26
C ARG A 66 20.12 -6.52 4.68
N GLY A 67 19.86 -5.29 5.12
CA GLY A 67 20.53 -4.09 4.62
C GLY A 67 22.04 -4.10 4.85
N LYS A 68 22.50 -4.77 5.91
CA LYS A 68 23.92 -4.86 6.24
C LYS A 68 24.66 -6.00 5.53
N TYR A 69 24.00 -7.13 5.30
CA TYR A 69 24.69 -8.37 4.91
C TYR A 69 24.19 -9.00 3.61
N LEU A 70 23.07 -8.58 3.03
CA LEU A 70 22.56 -9.21 1.80
C LEU A 70 23.60 -9.11 0.66
N GLY A 71 23.97 -10.25 0.09
CA GLY A 71 25.00 -10.33 -0.95
C GLY A 71 26.43 -10.44 -0.43
N GLU A 72 26.63 -10.49 0.89
CA GLU A 72 27.95 -10.61 1.51
C GLU A 72 28.24 -12.05 1.97
N TYR A 73 29.53 -12.37 2.11
CA TYR A 73 29.99 -13.57 2.81
C TYR A 73 30.29 -13.23 4.28
N ILE A 74 29.73 -14.01 5.20
CA ILE A 74 29.91 -13.84 6.64
C ILE A 74 30.50 -15.09 7.28
N GLN A 75 31.24 -14.92 8.37
CA GLN A 75 31.67 -16.03 9.23
C GLN A 75 30.65 -16.26 10.34
N VAL A 76 30.19 -17.49 10.49
CA VAL A 76 29.34 -17.91 11.62
C VAL A 76 29.99 -19.14 12.24
N GLY A 77 30.65 -18.96 13.39
CA GLY A 77 31.54 -19.97 13.95
C GLY A 77 32.74 -20.20 13.03
N ASN A 78 32.94 -21.45 12.60
CA ASN A 78 34.04 -21.84 11.70
C ASN A 78 33.62 -21.93 10.23
N GLU A 79 32.36 -21.62 9.91
CA GLU A 79 31.80 -21.75 8.57
C GLU A 79 31.58 -20.38 7.91
N THR A 80 31.87 -20.33 6.60
CA THR A 80 31.58 -19.16 5.76
C THR A 80 30.24 -19.36 5.07
N HIS A 81 29.33 -18.40 5.22
CA HIS A 81 28.01 -18.42 4.58
C HIS A 81 27.84 -17.23 3.65
N PHE A 82 27.25 -17.47 2.48
CA PHE A 82 26.74 -16.40 1.62
C PHE A 82 25.34 -16.00 2.09
N VAL A 83 25.10 -14.71 2.29
CA VAL A 83 23.81 -14.20 2.76
C VAL A 83 22.92 -13.91 1.55
N ASP A 84 22.10 -14.89 1.19
CA ASP A 84 21.00 -14.76 0.24
C ASP A 84 19.64 -14.70 0.96
N PHE A 85 18.55 -14.64 0.19
CA PHE A 85 17.20 -14.68 0.77
C PHE A 85 16.89 -16.01 1.48
N THR A 86 17.51 -17.12 1.06
CA THR A 86 17.35 -18.42 1.72
C THR A 86 17.93 -18.39 3.13
N TYR A 87 19.15 -17.88 3.27
CA TYR A 87 19.83 -17.69 4.55
C TYR A 87 19.01 -16.77 5.46
N LEU A 88 18.53 -15.64 4.94
CA LEU A 88 17.68 -14.71 5.69
C LEU A 88 16.40 -15.38 6.19
N ASN A 89 15.70 -16.14 5.35
CA ASN A 89 14.48 -16.87 5.71
C ASN A 89 14.71 -17.91 6.81
N ASN A 90 15.87 -18.57 6.79
CA ASN A 90 16.23 -19.56 7.81
C ASN A 90 16.63 -18.90 9.14
N LYS A 91 17.38 -17.79 9.09
CA LYS A 91 17.86 -17.07 10.28
C LYS A 91 16.76 -16.26 10.98
N PHE A 92 15.91 -15.62 10.19
CA PHE A 92 14.79 -14.79 10.66
C PHE A 92 13.47 -15.34 10.10
N PRO A 93 13.00 -16.49 10.61
CA PRO A 93 11.77 -17.07 10.12
C PRO A 93 10.57 -16.18 10.48
N GLN A 94 9.68 -15.98 9.52
CA GLN A 94 8.44 -15.21 9.69
C GLN A 94 7.38 -16.05 10.45
N ILE A 95 7.68 -16.39 11.70
CA ILE A 95 6.83 -17.18 12.60
C ILE A 95 6.57 -16.36 13.87
N LEU A 96 5.29 -16.19 14.20
CA LEU A 96 4.84 -15.48 15.40
C LEU A 96 4.96 -16.34 16.66
N SER A 97 4.84 -15.71 17.82
CA SER A 97 4.85 -16.33 19.14
C SER A 97 3.76 -17.40 19.32
N ASN A 98 2.68 -17.31 18.55
CA ASN A 98 1.61 -18.31 18.50
C ASN A 98 1.96 -19.54 17.63
N GLY A 99 3.16 -19.60 17.05
CA GLY A 99 3.66 -20.71 16.23
C GLY A 99 3.23 -20.68 14.76
N TYR A 100 2.42 -19.70 14.34
CA TYR A 100 1.96 -19.60 12.96
C TYR A 100 2.86 -18.72 12.10
N LYS A 101 2.96 -19.07 10.81
CA LYS A 101 3.65 -18.25 9.82
C LYS A 101 2.82 -17.01 9.52
N TYR A 102 3.46 -15.84 9.49
CA TYR A 102 2.81 -14.60 9.07
C TYR A 102 3.29 -14.16 7.69
N SER A 103 2.51 -13.27 7.10
CA SER A 103 2.87 -12.53 5.91
C SER A 103 2.55 -11.06 6.14
N ASP A 104 3.48 -10.20 5.76
CA ASP A 104 3.27 -8.75 5.65
C ASP A 104 3.25 -8.41 4.15
N GLY A 105 2.16 -7.83 3.67
CA GLY A 105 1.93 -7.60 2.25
C GLY A 105 0.47 -7.33 1.89
N LEU A 106 0.27 -6.69 0.74
CA LEU A 106 -1.07 -6.33 0.25
C LEU A 106 -1.83 -7.58 -0.23
N GLY A 107 -2.94 -7.88 0.43
CA GLY A 107 -3.89 -8.92 0.05
C GLY A 107 -5.20 -8.32 -0.49
N TYR A 108 -5.91 -9.11 -1.30
CA TYR A 108 -7.18 -8.70 -1.90
C TYR A 108 -8.37 -8.99 -0.99
N TYR A 109 -9.52 -8.43 -1.35
CA TYR A 109 -10.80 -8.78 -0.73
C TYR A 109 -11.07 -10.27 -0.89
N GLU A 110 -11.39 -10.93 0.23
CA GLU A 110 -11.94 -12.27 0.25
C GLU A 110 -13.23 -12.29 1.07
N LYS A 111 -14.19 -13.11 0.66
CA LYS A 111 -15.50 -13.20 1.33
C LYS A 111 -15.38 -13.59 2.81
N GLU A 112 -14.34 -14.34 3.17
CA GLU A 112 -14.08 -14.71 4.56
C GLU A 112 -13.66 -13.53 5.46
N TYR A 113 -13.21 -12.42 4.88
CA TYR A 113 -12.85 -11.20 5.60
C TYR A 113 -14.03 -10.26 5.85
N GLU A 114 -15.23 -10.60 5.39
CA GLU A 114 -16.44 -9.79 5.57
C GLU A 114 -16.69 -9.36 7.03
N PRO A 115 -16.50 -10.22 8.06
CA PRO A 115 -16.65 -9.79 9.46
C PRO A 115 -15.69 -8.66 9.86
N TYR A 116 -14.47 -8.63 9.30
CA TYR A 116 -13.48 -7.59 9.56
C TYR A 116 -13.89 -6.28 8.88
N TYR A 117 -14.37 -6.36 7.63
CA TYR A 117 -14.87 -5.19 6.90
C TYR A 117 -16.09 -4.56 7.57
N GLN A 118 -17.03 -5.38 8.06
CA GLN A 118 -18.16 -4.88 8.82
C GLN A 118 -17.71 -4.19 10.11
N LYS A 119 -16.67 -4.69 10.79
CA LYS A 119 -16.10 -4.03 11.98
C LYS A 119 -15.53 -2.64 11.68
N ILE A 120 -14.82 -2.51 10.55
CA ILE A 120 -14.27 -1.22 10.09
C ILE A 120 -15.43 -0.28 9.73
N LYS A 121 -16.43 -0.79 9.01
CA LYS A 121 -17.63 -0.04 8.64
C LYS A 121 -18.43 0.45 9.84
N GLU A 122 -18.61 -0.38 10.87
CA GLU A 122 -19.25 -0.03 12.15
C GLU A 122 -18.56 1.16 12.82
N TYR A 123 -17.23 1.20 12.80
CA TYR A 123 -16.47 2.30 13.37
C TYR A 123 -16.55 3.59 12.54
N MET A 124 -16.48 3.48 11.22
CA MET A 124 -16.59 4.64 10.33
C MET A 124 -18.00 5.24 10.33
N GLY A 125 -19.01 4.39 10.45
CA GLY A 125 -20.43 4.75 10.27
C GLY A 125 -20.89 4.56 8.82
N GLU A 126 -22.15 4.14 8.66
CA GLU A 126 -22.75 3.77 7.37
C GLU A 126 -22.69 4.92 6.33
N GLU A 127 -23.00 6.14 6.78
CA GLU A 127 -23.04 7.32 5.92
C GLU A 127 -21.64 7.66 5.37
N ILE A 128 -20.66 7.72 6.26
CA ILE A 128 -19.25 7.99 5.92
C ILE A 128 -18.71 6.89 5.00
N PHE A 129 -19.03 5.63 5.29
CA PHE A 129 -18.59 4.50 4.46
C PHE A 129 -19.18 4.56 3.05
N LYS A 130 -20.47 4.93 2.93
CA LYS A 130 -21.15 5.08 1.64
C LYS A 130 -20.62 6.26 0.82
N GLU A 131 -20.25 7.36 1.49
CA GLU A 131 -19.68 8.56 0.86
C GLU A 131 -18.24 8.32 0.39
N LEU A 132 -17.41 7.70 1.25
CA LEU A 132 -16.02 7.42 0.93
C LEU A 132 -15.86 6.25 -0.04
N LYS A 133 -16.65 5.18 0.11
CA LYS A 133 -16.44 3.89 -0.57
C LYS A 133 -14.96 3.48 -0.57
N PRO A 134 -14.34 3.35 0.62
CA PRO A 134 -12.91 3.15 0.71
C PRO A 134 -12.52 1.76 0.19
N ASP A 135 -11.31 1.68 -0.33
CA ASP A 135 -10.60 0.42 -0.53
C ASP A 135 -10.12 -0.10 0.83
N ILE A 136 -10.48 -1.34 1.17
CA ILE A 136 -10.01 -2.01 2.39
C ILE A 136 -9.11 -3.17 1.98
N ILE A 137 -7.82 -3.03 2.26
CA ILE A 137 -6.77 -3.91 1.75
C ILE A 137 -6.16 -4.65 2.94
N LEU A 138 -6.09 -5.98 2.87
CA LEU A 138 -5.39 -6.76 3.88
C LEU A 138 -3.91 -6.41 3.83
N THR A 139 -3.27 -6.13 4.97
CA THR A 139 -1.84 -5.76 5.01
C THR A 139 -1.00 -6.74 5.79
N SER A 140 -1.55 -7.42 6.78
CA SER A 140 -0.84 -8.53 7.44
C SER A 140 -1.82 -9.56 7.97
N PHE A 141 -1.37 -10.81 7.96
CA PHE A 141 -2.15 -11.96 8.41
C PHE A 141 -1.23 -13.10 8.85
N TYR A 142 -1.75 -14.03 9.64
CA TYR A 142 -1.09 -15.30 9.89
C TYR A 142 -1.88 -16.46 9.30
N ARG A 143 -1.18 -17.54 8.98
CA ARG A 143 -1.72 -18.69 8.26
C ARG A 143 -1.95 -19.83 9.23
N ILE A 144 -3.18 -20.32 9.28
CA ILE A 144 -3.53 -21.54 10.01
C ILE A 144 -3.87 -22.65 9.02
N LYS A 145 -3.65 -23.90 9.43
CA LYS A 145 -4.15 -25.07 8.70
C LYS A 145 -5.41 -25.56 9.38
N GLU A 146 -6.53 -25.50 8.66
CA GLU A 146 -7.81 -26.02 9.10
C GLU A 146 -8.29 -27.05 8.06
N LYS A 147 -8.41 -28.33 8.46
CA LYS A 147 -8.87 -29.42 7.56
C LYS A 147 -8.11 -29.47 6.23
N ASP A 148 -6.78 -29.44 6.30
CA ASP A 148 -5.86 -29.44 5.15
C ASP A 148 -5.96 -28.24 4.21
N LYS A 149 -6.74 -27.21 4.56
CA LYS A 149 -6.79 -25.93 3.85
C LYS A 149 -6.06 -24.85 4.63
N GLU A 150 -5.25 -24.05 3.94
CA GLU A 150 -4.66 -22.84 4.49
C GLU A 150 -5.76 -21.78 4.62
N LYS A 151 -5.86 -21.18 5.79
CA LYS A 151 -6.77 -20.07 6.08
C LYS A 151 -5.97 -18.91 6.62
N HIS A 152 -6.31 -17.71 6.18
CA HIS A 152 -5.64 -16.49 6.59
C HIS A 152 -6.43 -15.84 7.71
N ILE A 153 -5.76 -15.50 8.78
CA ILE A 153 -6.35 -14.76 9.90
C ILE A 153 -5.80 -13.34 9.85
N PRO A 154 -6.61 -12.36 9.46
CA PRO A 154 -6.20 -10.96 9.36
C PRO A 154 -5.71 -10.38 10.68
N ILE A 155 -4.60 -9.64 10.62
CA ILE A 155 -4.05 -8.87 11.73
C ILE A 155 -4.25 -7.37 11.47
N THR A 156 -3.95 -6.90 10.25
CA THR A 156 -4.12 -5.49 9.87
C THR A 156 -4.77 -5.31 8.51
N PHE A 157 -5.55 -4.23 8.37
CA PHE A 157 -6.06 -3.73 7.10
C PHE A 157 -5.64 -2.28 6.89
N LEU A 158 -5.39 -1.89 5.64
CA LEU A 158 -5.26 -0.50 5.20
C LEU A 158 -6.60 -0.06 4.63
N VAL A 159 -7.10 1.07 5.11
CA VAL A 159 -8.26 1.77 4.54
C VAL A 159 -7.73 2.97 3.76
N GLU A 160 -7.93 2.96 2.45
CA GLU A 160 -7.52 4.04 1.55
C GLU A 160 -8.59 4.39 0.53
N PHE A 161 -8.44 5.53 -0.14
CA PHE A 161 -9.26 5.94 -1.26
C PHE A 161 -8.40 6.02 -2.51
N THR A 162 -8.68 5.20 -3.52
CA THR A 162 -7.96 5.22 -4.78
C THR A 162 -8.74 5.88 -5.92
N TRP A 163 -8.04 6.58 -6.81
CA TRP A 163 -8.59 7.14 -8.03
C TRP A 163 -7.60 7.05 -9.18
N THR A 164 -8.09 7.22 -10.40
CA THR A 164 -7.27 7.15 -11.61
C THR A 164 -6.93 8.54 -12.11
N ILE A 165 -5.65 8.76 -12.36
CA ILE A 165 -5.16 9.93 -13.09
C ILE A 165 -4.84 9.46 -14.51
N THR A 166 -5.44 10.14 -15.49
CA THR A 166 -5.09 9.95 -16.91
C THR A 166 -4.37 11.20 -17.39
N THR A 167 -3.14 11.04 -17.86
CA THR A 167 -2.32 12.10 -18.45
C THR A 167 -2.26 11.92 -19.97
N TYR A 168 -2.26 13.02 -20.71
CA TYR A 168 -2.25 13.02 -22.18
C TYR A 168 -0.93 13.61 -22.66
N GLY A 169 -0.19 12.86 -23.48
CA GLY A 169 1.17 13.20 -23.89
C GLY A 169 1.76 12.08 -24.76
N LEU A 170 2.98 12.26 -25.27
CA LEU A 170 3.66 11.21 -26.03
C LEU A 170 4.45 10.32 -25.05
N TYR A 171 3.92 9.13 -24.79
CA TYR A 171 4.55 8.12 -23.93
C TYR A 171 4.97 6.93 -24.78
N GLY A 172 5.88 6.11 -24.27
CA GLY A 172 6.33 4.91 -24.97
C GLY A 172 7.80 4.63 -24.73
N ASP A 173 8.21 3.40 -25.01
CA ASP A 173 9.60 3.01 -25.14
C ASP A 173 9.80 2.27 -26.46
N GLU A 174 11.05 2.05 -26.85
CA GLU A 174 11.41 1.45 -28.14
C GLU A 174 10.86 0.03 -28.33
N GLY A 175 10.44 -0.66 -27.25
CA GLY A 175 9.90 -2.03 -27.29
C GLY A 175 8.37 -2.12 -27.25
N ALA A 176 7.68 -1.16 -26.64
CA ALA A 176 6.23 -1.15 -26.46
C ALA A 176 5.50 -0.21 -27.45
N GLY A 177 6.23 0.56 -28.24
CA GLY A 177 5.68 1.57 -29.14
C GLY A 177 5.25 2.85 -28.39
N PHE A 178 4.60 3.77 -29.11
CA PHE A 178 4.13 5.03 -28.53
C PHE A 178 2.62 5.02 -28.24
N ARG A 179 2.21 5.73 -27.19
CA ARG A 179 0.82 5.93 -26.78
C ARG A 179 0.59 7.40 -26.42
N PHE A 180 -0.62 7.88 -26.67
CA PHE A 180 -1.01 9.27 -26.39
C PHE A 180 -1.59 9.49 -24.99
N THR A 181 -1.75 8.40 -24.23
CA THR A 181 -2.35 8.42 -22.89
C THR A 181 -1.58 7.53 -21.95
N GLU A 182 -1.47 7.96 -20.71
CA GLU A 182 -0.96 7.16 -19.61
C GLU A 182 -1.95 7.22 -18.45
N THR A 183 -2.25 6.06 -17.87
CA THR A 183 -3.15 5.96 -16.73
C THR A 183 -2.38 5.41 -15.54
N ARG A 184 -2.56 6.05 -14.39
CA ARG A 184 -2.00 5.58 -13.12
C ARG A 184 -3.05 5.65 -12.02
N LYS A 185 -3.06 4.64 -11.17
CA LYS A 185 -3.82 4.70 -9.91
C LYS A 185 -3.02 5.50 -8.89
N THR A 186 -3.72 6.31 -8.11
CA THR A 186 -3.16 7.00 -6.95
C THR A 186 -4.12 6.80 -5.78
N GLY A 187 -3.60 6.90 -4.55
CA GLY A 187 -4.36 6.59 -3.35
C GLY A 187 -4.06 7.55 -2.21
N MET A 188 -5.02 7.66 -1.29
CA MET A 188 -4.90 8.40 -0.03
C MET A 188 -5.38 7.48 1.09
N GLY A 189 -4.45 7.02 1.94
CA GLY A 189 -4.75 6.11 3.06
C GLY A 189 -4.56 6.70 4.44
N GLY A 190 -4.18 7.97 4.56
CA GLY A 190 -3.83 8.58 5.84
C GLY A 190 -2.66 7.90 6.58
N ASP A 191 -2.22 8.52 7.67
CA ASP A 191 -1.14 7.97 8.53
C ASP A 191 -1.66 7.47 9.88
N ASN A 192 -2.99 7.42 10.06
CA ASN A 192 -3.57 7.01 11.34
C ASN A 192 -3.39 5.51 11.57
N ILE A 193 -3.40 5.13 12.84
CA ILE A 193 -3.47 3.75 13.29
C ILE A 193 -4.67 3.65 14.22
N PHE A 194 -5.51 2.64 14.03
CA PHE A 194 -6.68 2.35 14.85
C PHE A 194 -6.51 0.96 15.46
N TYR A 195 -6.58 0.85 16.79
CA TYR A 195 -6.50 -0.43 17.48
C TYR A 195 -7.89 -0.90 17.89
N LEU A 196 -8.19 -2.17 17.66
CA LEU A 196 -9.40 -2.80 18.16
C LEU A 196 -9.23 -3.09 19.66
N GLU A 197 -9.98 -2.39 20.50
CA GLU A 197 -9.99 -2.58 21.95
C GLU A 197 -11.43 -2.78 22.43
N ASN A 198 -11.68 -3.87 23.17
CA ASN A 198 -13.01 -4.21 23.68
C ASN A 198 -14.12 -4.18 22.61
N GLY A 199 -13.78 -4.63 21.39
CA GLY A 199 -14.72 -4.69 20.27
C GLY A 199 -15.00 -3.37 19.57
N LYS A 200 -14.26 -2.29 19.86
CA LYS A 200 -14.36 -0.99 19.19
C LYS A 200 -12.99 -0.48 18.77
N PHE A 201 -12.92 0.20 17.64
CA PHE A 201 -11.67 0.83 17.20
C PHE A 201 -11.43 2.13 17.96
N ILE A 202 -10.18 2.34 18.38
CA ILE A 202 -9.71 3.56 19.02
C ILE A 202 -8.53 4.08 18.21
N LYS A 203 -8.58 5.37 17.86
CA LYS A 203 -7.48 6.04 17.16
C LYS A 203 -6.27 6.17 18.08
N SER A 204 -5.13 5.67 17.62
CA SER A 204 -3.84 5.83 18.28
C SER A 204 -3.25 7.23 18.07
N ASN A 205 -2.37 7.62 18.98
CA ASN A 205 -1.48 8.77 18.80
C ASN A 205 -0.29 8.43 17.88
N GLU A 206 0.04 7.15 17.73
CA GLU A 206 1.09 6.67 16.81
C GLU A 206 0.69 6.92 15.35
N LYS A 207 1.67 7.30 14.51
CA LYS A 207 1.49 7.44 13.07
C LYS A 207 2.29 6.42 12.30
N ARG A 208 1.74 5.99 11.16
CA ARG A 208 2.42 5.07 10.22
C ARG A 208 3.78 5.62 9.75
N LYS A 209 3.92 6.94 9.61
CA LYS A 209 5.19 7.58 9.22
C LYS A 209 6.29 7.45 10.26
N ASP A 210 5.92 7.29 11.53
CA ASP A 210 6.87 7.16 12.65
C ASP A 210 7.48 5.75 12.72
N MET A 211 7.08 4.85 11.80
CA MET A 211 7.43 3.44 11.78
C MET A 211 8.32 3.04 10.60
N LYS A 212 8.86 4.05 9.89
CA LYS A 212 9.84 3.87 8.80
C LYS A 212 11.27 3.91 9.32
#